data_AF-A0A957W6L5-F1
#
_entry.id   AF-A0A957W6L5-F1
#
_cell.length_a   1.000
_cell.length_b   1.000
_cell.length_c   1.000
_cell.angle_alpha   90.00
_cell.angle_beta   90.00
_cell.angle_gamma   90.00
#
_symmetry.space_group_name_H-M   'P 1'
#
loop_
_entity.id
_entity.type
_entity.pdbx_description
1 polymer ?
#
loop_
_entity_poly.entity_id
_entity_poly.type
_entity_poly.pdbx_seq_one_letter_code
_entity_poly.pdbx_strand_id
1 'polypeptide(L)'
;IGIFLIALPAGMLTDRVGRRPLLITAGLIAAVGGGVLLAGRDLSLLVAGCGLIAVGAGIYASASWALATTLVPQTDGALYLALANSVIIIGSASGRLGGLVIDGVNWFFNTAALGYHVVFAIAMLFFVGSSLAALMIESPNRT
;
A
#
# COMPACT_ATOMS: atom_id res chain seq x y z
N ILE A 1 5.40 8.10 14.77
CA ILE A 1 6.84 8.43 15.01
C ILE A 1 7.74 7.75 13.98
N GLY A 2 7.63 6.43 13.72
CA GLY A 2 8.44 5.75 12.68
C GLY A 2 8.24 6.24 11.23
N ILE A 3 7.03 6.68 10.87
CA ILE A 3 6.71 7.18 9.52
C ILE A 3 7.46 8.48 9.18
N PHE A 4 7.68 9.36 10.16
CA PHE A 4 8.36 10.65 9.94
C PHE A 4 9.87 10.51 9.68
N LEU A 5 10.53 9.49 10.26
CA LEU A 5 11.96 9.26 10.07
C LEU A 5 12.29 8.68 8.68
N ILE A 6 11.33 8.01 8.04
CA ILE A 6 11.49 7.41 6.70
C ILE A 6 10.98 8.36 5.59
N ALA A 7 9.98 9.19 5.90
CA ALA A 7 9.38 10.10 4.91
C ALA A 7 10.33 11.16 4.34
N LEU A 8 11.29 11.64 5.14
CA LEU A 8 12.25 12.68 4.73
C LEU A 8 13.25 12.21 3.66
N PRO A 9 13.98 11.08 3.83
CA PRO A 9 14.87 10.58 2.77
C PRO A 9 14.13 10.02 1.56
N ALA A 10 12.92 9.46 1.74
CA ALA A 10 12.10 8.95 0.64
C ALA A 10 11.61 10.09 -0.29
N GLY A 11 11.32 11.28 0.27
CA GLY A 11 11.00 12.48 -0.51
C GLY A 11 12.15 12.91 -1.43
N MET A 12 13.39 12.91 -0.91
CA MET A 12 14.59 13.29 -1.69
C MET A 12 14.93 12.27 -2.79
N LEU A 13 14.62 10.99 -2.59
CA LEU A 13 14.82 9.96 -3.61
C LEU A 13 13.77 10.05 -4.74
N THR A 14 12.56 10.52 -4.41
CA THR A 14 11.45 10.74 -5.35
C THR A 14 11.81 11.78 -6.42
N ASP A 15 12.62 12.79 -6.07
CA ASP A 15 13.02 13.87 -6.98
C ASP A 15 14.11 13.46 -7.99
N ARG A 16 14.90 12.40 -7.72
CA ARG A 16 15.98 11.95 -8.63
C ARG A 16 15.62 10.78 -9.55
N VAL A 17 14.76 9.86 -9.12
CA VAL A 17 14.52 8.58 -9.84
C VAL A 17 13.28 8.61 -10.73
N GLY A 18 12.38 9.58 -10.53
CA GLY A 18 11.10 9.65 -11.22
C GLY A 18 9.99 8.90 -10.49
N ARG A 19 8.77 9.44 -10.57
CA ARG A 19 7.65 9.06 -9.70
C ARG A 19 7.06 7.68 -10.02
N ARG A 20 7.09 7.30 -11.31
CA ARG A 20 6.57 6.01 -11.82
C ARG A 20 7.38 4.79 -11.33
N PRO A 21 8.72 4.72 -11.48
CA PRO A 21 9.50 3.58 -10.98
C PRO A 21 9.48 3.46 -9.45
N LEU A 22 9.31 4.57 -8.72
CA LEU A 22 9.23 4.54 -7.26
C LEU A 22 7.95 3.87 -6.76
N LEU A 23 6.81 4.15 -7.40
CA LEU A 23 5.54 3.49 -7.05
C LEU A 23 5.55 1.99 -7.38
N ILE A 24 6.17 1.60 -8.50
CA ILE A 24 6.29 0.19 -8.91
C ILE A 24 7.19 -0.57 -7.93
N THR A 25 8.34 0.00 -7.58
CA THR A 25 9.26 -0.64 -6.62
C THR A 25 8.65 -0.73 -5.22
N ALA A 26 7.91 0.28 -4.79
CA ALA A 26 7.15 0.25 -3.53
C ALA A 26 6.09 -0.87 -3.51
N GLY A 27 5.33 -1.01 -4.59
CA GLY A 27 4.33 -2.07 -4.76
C GLY A 27 4.95 -3.46 -4.77
N LEU A 28 6.08 -3.65 -5.46
CA LEU A 28 6.84 -4.91 -5.46
C LEU A 28 7.36 -5.27 -4.07
N ILE A 29 7.95 -4.32 -3.34
CA ILE A 29 8.44 -4.56 -1.97
C ILE A 29 7.29 -4.99 -1.06
N ALA A 30 6.13 -4.33 -1.17
CA ALA A 30 4.96 -4.68 -0.38
C ALA A 30 4.36 -6.05 -0.79
N ALA A 31 4.38 -6.39 -2.08
CA ALA A 31 3.95 -7.70 -2.57
C ALA A 31 4.86 -8.83 -2.06
N VAL A 32 6.19 -8.60 -2.02
CA VAL A 32 7.14 -9.53 -1.41
C VAL A 32 6.85 -9.69 0.08
N GLY A 33 6.58 -8.60 0.81
CA GLY A 33 6.15 -8.65 2.21
C GLY A 33 4.87 -9.47 2.42
N GLY A 34 3.88 -9.31 1.53
CA GLY A 34 2.66 -10.12 1.52
C GLY A 34 2.92 -11.60 1.27
N GLY A 35 3.84 -11.94 0.37
CA GLY A 35 4.29 -13.32 0.13
C GLY A 35 5.00 -13.93 1.35
N VAL A 36 5.82 -13.14 2.06
CA VAL A 36 6.46 -13.58 3.31
C VAL A 36 5.42 -13.84 4.40
N LEU A 37 4.37 -13.03 4.48
CA LEU A 37 3.24 -13.24 5.40
C LEU A 37 2.46 -14.53 5.10
N LEU A 38 2.33 -14.92 3.83
CA LEU A 38 1.71 -16.20 3.44
C LEU A 38 2.55 -17.43 3.80
N ALA A 39 3.88 -17.29 3.78
CA ALA A 39 4.80 -18.37 4.15
C ALA A 39 5.12 -18.40 5.67
N GLY A 40 4.86 -17.31 6.37
CA GLY A 40 5.23 -17.11 7.77
C GLY A 40 4.39 -17.94 8.73
N ARG A 41 4.96 -19.03 9.24
CA ARG A 41 4.42 -19.79 10.37
C ARG A 41 4.95 -19.31 11.73
N ASP A 42 6.03 -18.54 11.72
CA ASP A 42 6.71 -18.04 12.91
C ASP A 42 6.51 -16.54 13.11
N LEU A 43 6.45 -16.10 14.36
CA LEU A 43 6.27 -14.70 14.74
C LEU A 43 7.35 -13.80 14.11
N SER A 44 8.59 -14.27 14.01
CA SER A 44 9.71 -13.54 13.40
C SER A 44 9.49 -13.27 11.90
N LEU A 45 8.96 -14.25 11.16
CA LEU A 45 8.62 -14.09 9.74
C LEU A 45 7.45 -13.13 9.55
N LEU A 46 6.45 -13.19 10.45
CA LEU A 46 5.33 -12.25 10.45
C LEU A 46 5.81 -10.81 10.64
N VAL A 47 6.69 -10.58 11.61
CA VAL A 47 7.27 -9.26 11.89
C VAL A 47 8.11 -8.77 10.71
N ALA A 48 8.92 -9.65 10.09
CA ALA A 48 9.70 -9.31 8.92
C ALA A 48 8.82 -8.95 7.71
N GLY A 49 7.74 -9.70 7.46
CA GLY A 49 6.76 -9.43 6.41
C GLY A 49 6.03 -8.10 6.63
N CYS A 50 5.57 -7.84 7.85
CA CYS A 50 4.99 -6.55 8.23
C CYS A 50 5.98 -5.39 8.06
N GLY A 51 7.26 -5.60 8.39
CA GLY A 51 8.32 -4.61 8.18
C GLY A 51 8.51 -4.26 6.69
N LEU A 52 8.57 -5.27 5.82
CA LEU A 52 8.64 -5.08 4.37
C LEU A 52 7.43 -4.32 3.82
N ILE A 53 6.22 -4.69 4.25
CA ILE A 53 5.00 -3.96 3.89
C ILE A 53 5.06 -2.51 4.37
N ALA A 54 5.51 -2.26 5.61
CA ALA A 54 5.60 -0.91 6.15
C ALA A 54 6.59 -0.03 5.37
N VAL A 55 7.72 -0.59 4.94
CA VAL A 55 8.69 0.11 4.07
C VAL A 55 8.07 0.43 2.72
N GLY A 56 7.45 -0.55 2.04
CA GLY A 56 6.79 -0.34 0.75
C GLY A 56 5.66 0.69 0.84
N ALA A 57 4.79 0.57 1.84
CA ALA A 57 3.70 1.51 2.10
C ALA A 57 4.21 2.92 2.41
N GLY A 58 5.32 3.05 3.15
CA GLY A 58 5.96 4.34 3.42
C GLY A 58 6.46 5.03 2.16
N ILE A 59 7.15 4.29 1.28
CA ILE A 59 7.63 4.81 -0.02
C ILE A 59 6.44 5.21 -0.89
N TYR A 60 5.41 4.35 -0.97
CA TYR A 60 4.20 4.64 -1.74
C TYR A 60 3.46 5.87 -1.23
N ALA A 61 3.30 6.03 0.08
CA ALA A 61 2.64 7.19 0.68
C ALA A 61 3.37 8.50 0.35
N SER A 62 4.71 8.51 0.44
CA SER A 62 5.52 9.68 0.06
C SER A 62 5.41 10.00 -1.44
N ALA A 63 5.52 9.01 -2.32
CA ALA A 63 5.47 9.21 -3.77
C ALA A 63 4.07 9.60 -4.28
N SER A 64 3.02 8.97 -3.74
CA SER A 64 1.63 9.27 -4.10
C SER A 64 1.21 10.66 -3.66
N TRP A 65 1.62 11.11 -2.47
CA TRP A 65 1.39 12.50 -2.04
C TRP A 65 2.14 13.52 -2.89
N ALA A 66 3.40 13.23 -3.26
CA ALA A 66 4.16 14.09 -4.17
C ALA A 66 3.53 14.18 -5.58
N LEU A 67 2.89 13.11 -6.05
CA LEU A 67 2.10 13.14 -7.28
C LEU A 67 0.83 13.99 -7.12
N ALA A 68 0.08 13.77 -6.04
CA ALA A 68 -1.15 14.49 -5.77
C ALA A 68 -0.92 16.02 -5.74
N THR A 69 0.13 16.51 -5.06
CA THR A 69 0.40 17.95 -4.98
C THR A 69 0.77 18.58 -6.32
N THR A 70 1.30 17.81 -7.28
CA THR A 70 1.61 18.31 -8.62
C THR A 70 0.49 18.18 -9.63
N LEU A 71 -0.45 17.26 -9.41
CA LEU A 71 -1.60 17.03 -10.30
C LEU A 71 -2.78 17.96 -9.98
N VAL A 72 -2.84 18.49 -8.75
CA VAL A 72 -3.96 19.31 -8.28
C VAL A 72 -3.90 20.73 -8.88
N PRO A 73 -4.91 21.15 -9.67
CA PRO A 73 -5.03 22.53 -10.16
C PRO A 73 -5.34 23.48 -8.99
N GLN A 74 -4.69 24.65 -8.94
CA GLN A 74 -4.87 25.63 -7.84
C GLN A 74 -6.31 26.14 -7.70
N THR A 75 -7.12 26.07 -8.76
CA THR A 75 -8.51 26.54 -8.78
C THR A 75 -9.49 25.63 -8.06
N ASP A 76 -9.29 24.30 -8.07
CA ASP A 76 -10.20 23.30 -7.47
C ASP A 76 -9.53 22.42 -6.40
N GLY A 77 -8.39 22.88 -5.85
CA GLY A 77 -7.56 22.04 -4.98
C GLY A 77 -8.28 21.50 -3.73
N ALA A 78 -9.24 22.25 -3.20
CA ALA A 78 -10.06 21.79 -2.08
C ALA A 78 -10.91 20.54 -2.43
N LEU A 79 -11.49 20.47 -3.64
CA LEU A 79 -12.30 19.34 -4.08
C LEU A 79 -11.43 18.10 -4.31
N TYR A 80 -10.28 18.25 -4.99
CA TYR A 80 -9.37 17.14 -5.23
C TYR A 80 -8.75 16.60 -3.93
N LEU A 81 -8.39 17.47 -2.97
CA LEU A 81 -7.92 17.05 -1.66
C LEU A 81 -9.02 16.38 -0.82
N ALA A 82 -10.28 16.83 -0.93
CA ALA A 82 -11.42 16.19 -0.28
C ALA A 82 -11.68 14.78 -0.85
N LEU A 83 -11.61 14.63 -2.18
CA LEU A 83 -11.72 13.32 -2.84
C LEU A 83 -10.57 12.39 -2.43
N ALA A 84 -9.33 12.87 -2.45
CA ALA A 84 -8.16 12.09 -2.03
C ALA A 84 -8.28 11.58 -0.59
N ASN A 85 -8.67 12.45 0.35
CA ASN A 85 -8.89 12.05 1.75
C ASN A 85 -10.06 11.09 1.91
N SER A 86 -11.13 11.24 1.13
CA SER A 86 -12.28 10.32 1.16
C SER A 86 -11.86 8.90 0.79
N VAL A 87 -11.02 8.73 -0.23
CA VAL A 87 -10.49 7.42 -0.62
C VAL A 87 -9.66 6.79 0.50
N ILE A 88 -8.83 7.56 1.21
CA ILE A 88 -8.04 7.07 2.35
C ILE A 88 -8.96 6.56 3.47
N ILE A 89 -10.02 7.32 3.79
CA ILE A 89 -10.98 6.94 4.82
C ILE A 89 -11.71 5.65 4.42
N ILE A 90 -12.17 5.58 3.17
CA ILE A 90 -12.86 4.39 2.63
C ILE A 90 -11.92 3.18 2.71
N GLY A 91 -10.68 3.30 2.24
CA GLY A 91 -9.70 2.21 2.30
C GLY A 91 -9.41 1.74 3.73
N SER A 92 -9.26 2.67 4.68
CA SER A 92 -9.04 2.36 6.09
C SER A 92 -10.25 1.66 6.72
N ALA A 93 -11.47 2.11 6.39
CA ALA A 93 -12.70 1.47 6.82
C ALA A 93 -12.84 0.05 6.24
N SER A 94 -12.54 -0.14 4.95
CA SER A 94 -12.54 -1.45 4.30
C SER A 94 -11.51 -2.40 4.89
N GLY A 95 -10.33 -1.91 5.29
CA GLY A 95 -9.31 -2.74 5.95
C GLY A 95 -9.81 -3.36 7.26
N ARG A 96 -10.68 -2.67 8.00
CA ARG A 96 -11.28 -3.20 9.25
C ARG A 96 -12.26 -4.35 9.00
N LEU A 97 -12.85 -4.43 7.81
CA LEU A 97 -13.69 -5.57 7.42
C LEU A 97 -12.89 -6.86 7.25
N GLY A 98 -11.56 -6.79 7.17
CA GLY A 98 -10.69 -7.98 7.13
C GLY A 98 -10.93 -8.92 8.32
N GLY A 99 -11.23 -8.39 9.52
CA GLY A 99 -11.58 -9.21 10.68
C GLY A 99 -12.83 -10.04 10.48
N LEU A 100 -13.90 -9.45 9.91
CA LEU A 100 -15.14 -10.16 9.58
C LEU A 100 -14.92 -11.26 8.54
N VAL A 101 -14.00 -11.04 7.60
CA VAL A 101 -13.61 -12.07 6.61
C VAL A 101 -12.89 -13.22 7.29
N ILE A 102 -11.96 -12.94 8.21
CA ILE A 102 -11.25 -13.98 9.00
C ILE A 102 -12.25 -14.81 9.79
N ASP A 103 -13.14 -14.15 10.54
CA ASP A 103 -14.11 -14.82 11.39
C ASP A 103 -15.12 -15.64 10.58
N GLY A 104 -15.61 -15.10 9.46
CA GLY A 104 -16.54 -15.79 8.56
C GLY A 104 -15.93 -17.04 7.92
N VAL A 105 -14.69 -16.95 7.43
CA VAL A 105 -13.98 -18.10 6.84
C VAL A 105 -13.64 -19.15 7.91
N ASN A 106 -13.20 -18.71 9.10
CA ASN A 106 -12.89 -19.62 10.20
C ASN A 106 -14.14 -20.37 10.69
N TRP A 107 -15.30 -19.70 10.74
CA TRP A 107 -16.58 -20.33 11.09
C TRP A 107 -17.02 -21.36 10.03
N PHE A 108 -16.87 -21.03 8.74
CA PHE A 108 -17.32 -21.90 7.64
C PHE A 108 -16.47 -23.16 7.46
N PHE A 109 -15.15 -23.06 7.66
CA PHE A 109 -14.19 -24.17 7.47
C PHE A 109 -13.75 -24.83 8.79
N ASN A 110 -14.30 -24.40 9.93
CA ASN A 110 -14.00 -24.91 11.28
C ASN A 110 -12.49 -25.04 11.58
N THR A 111 -11.71 -24.12 11.04
CA THR A 111 -10.23 -24.14 11.07
C THR A 111 -9.74 -22.73 11.40
N ALA A 112 -8.92 -22.57 12.44
CA ALA A 112 -8.48 -21.25 12.92
C ALA A 112 -7.46 -20.55 11.99
N ALA A 113 -6.75 -21.30 11.14
CA ALA A 113 -5.63 -20.78 10.35
C ALA A 113 -6.00 -20.33 8.94
N LEU A 114 -7.09 -20.83 8.35
CA LEU A 114 -7.42 -20.59 6.94
C LEU A 114 -7.88 -19.14 6.70
N GLY A 115 -8.61 -18.52 7.63
CA GLY A 115 -9.04 -17.12 7.50
C GLY A 115 -7.86 -16.15 7.38
N TYR A 116 -6.77 -16.40 8.11
CA TYR A 116 -5.55 -15.59 8.01
C TYR A 116 -4.86 -15.71 6.65
N HIS A 117 -4.77 -16.93 6.09
CA HIS A 117 -4.17 -17.12 4.77
C HIS A 117 -4.98 -16.42 3.67
N VAL A 118 -6.32 -16.46 3.76
CA VAL A 118 -7.20 -15.77 2.82
C VAL A 118 -7.01 -14.27 2.88
N VAL A 119 -6.95 -13.67 4.08
CA VAL A 119 -6.73 -12.23 4.21
C VAL A 119 -5.33 -11.81 3.76
N PHE A 120 -4.30 -12.58 4.04
CA PHE A 120 -2.95 -12.29 3.53
C PHE A 120 -2.87 -12.43 2.01
N ALA A 121 -3.59 -13.38 1.41
CA ALA A 121 -3.68 -13.51 -0.05
C ALA A 121 -4.41 -12.32 -0.68
N ILE A 122 -5.52 -11.88 -0.08
CA ILE A 122 -6.24 -10.67 -0.51
C ILE A 122 -5.33 -9.44 -0.40
N ALA A 123 -4.62 -9.27 0.73
CA ALA A 123 -3.69 -8.17 0.90
C ALA A 123 -2.58 -8.19 -0.17
N MET A 124 -2.00 -9.36 -0.45
CA MET A 124 -1.02 -9.53 -1.52
C MET A 124 -1.57 -9.13 -2.89
N LEU A 125 -2.79 -9.57 -3.22
CA LEU A 125 -3.46 -9.20 -4.47
C LEU A 125 -3.69 -7.69 -4.58
N PHE A 126 -4.05 -7.03 -3.47
CA PHE A 126 -4.20 -5.57 -3.43
C PHE A 126 -2.86 -4.86 -3.64
N PHE A 127 -1.76 -5.36 -3.08
CA PHE A 127 -0.42 -4.80 -3.32
C PHE A 127 0.04 -4.98 -4.76
N VAL A 128 -0.19 -6.17 -5.34
CA VAL A 128 0.08 -6.42 -6.77
C VAL A 128 -0.79 -5.51 -7.64
N GLY A 129 -2.08 -5.40 -7.34
CA GLY A 129 -3.01 -4.51 -8.03
C GLY A 129 -2.60 -3.04 -7.95
N SER A 130 -2.11 -2.58 -6.80
CA SER A 130 -1.53 -1.24 -6.63
C SER A 130 -0.28 -1.04 -7.49
N SER A 131 0.61 -2.04 -7.53
CA SER A 131 1.78 -2.01 -8.41
C SER A 131 1.40 -1.98 -9.90
N LEU A 132 0.35 -2.69 -10.30
CA LEU A 132 -0.15 -2.69 -11.67
C LEU A 132 -0.85 -1.37 -12.03
N ALA A 133 -1.64 -0.81 -11.12
CA ALA A 133 -2.25 0.51 -11.29
C ALA A 133 -1.18 1.60 -11.43
N ALA A 134 -0.05 1.47 -10.73
CA ALA A 134 1.09 2.36 -10.91
C ALA A 134 1.73 2.27 -12.31
N LEU A 135 1.60 1.14 -13.01
CA LEU A 135 2.03 1.02 -14.42
C LEU A 135 1.09 1.78 -15.37
N MET A 136 -0.20 1.88 -15.04
CA MET A 136 -1.21 2.61 -15.83
C MET A 136 -1.09 4.13 -15.71
N ILE A 137 -0.28 4.65 -14.78
CA ILE A 137 0.00 6.08 -14.70
C ILE A 137 0.89 6.45 -15.89
N GLU A 138 0.26 7.01 -16.92
CA GLU A 138 0.93 7.68 -18.04
C GLU A 138 1.68 8.88 -17.47
N SER A 139 3.01 8.82 -17.45
CA SER A 139 3.83 9.99 -17.14
C SER A 139 3.55 11.05 -18.21
N PRO A 140 3.07 12.26 -17.86
CA PRO A 140 2.99 13.36 -18.82
C PRO A 140 4.39 13.53 -19.43
N ASN A 141 4.46 13.38 -20.76
CA ASN A 141 5.68 13.51 -21.54
C ASN A 141 6.47 14.71 -21.04
N ARG A 142 7.70 14.47 -20.57
CA ARG A 142 8.70 15.52 -20.49
C ARG A 142 9.05 15.87 -21.93
N THR A 143 8.65 17.05 -22.37
CA THR A 143 9.17 17.71 -23.58
C THR A 143 10.68 17.80 -23.53
#